data_AF-A0A7Y4TDI7-F1
#
_entry.id   AF-A0A7Y4TDI7-F1
#
_cell.length_a   1.000
_cell.length_b   1.000
_cell.length_c   1.000
_cell.angle_alpha   90.00
_cell.angle_beta   90.00
_cell.angle_gamma   90.00
#
_symmetry.space_group_name_H-M   'P 1'
#
loop_
_entity.id
_entity.type
_entity.pdbx_description
1 polymer ?
#
loop_
_entity_poly.entity_id
_entity_poly.type
_entity_poly.pdbx_seq_one_letter_code
_entity_poly.pdbx_strand_id
1 'polypeptide(L)'
;RVNLKLREEKGYTYGARTGFDWRRGLAPFALHASVHTAATADAIRLSLEELEGIRGPRPPTDEEMELARASLTKGFPRNFETVQQVTRGVAQLALFDLPDTYFEEFIPRVHAVTSAEVVRVAREYIHPDRASTIIVGDRSVIEADLEALGLGAASILDVET
;
A
#
# COMPACT_ATOMS: atom_id res chain seq x y z
N ARG A 1 5.12 5.61 -5.48
CA ARG A 1 5.80 4.64 -6.37
C ARG A 1 4.83 3.82 -7.21
N VAL A 2 4.16 2.80 -6.66
CA VAL A 2 3.28 1.88 -7.42
C VAL A 2 2.28 2.62 -8.33
N ASN A 3 1.54 3.60 -7.81
CA ASN A 3 0.58 4.36 -8.64
C ASN A 3 1.26 5.08 -9.80
N LEU A 4 2.39 5.75 -9.57
CA LEU A 4 3.14 6.45 -10.62
C LEU A 4 3.61 5.45 -11.68
N LYS A 5 4.16 4.31 -11.26
CA LYS A 5 4.63 3.26 -12.17
C LYS A 5 3.50 2.69 -13.03
N LEU A 6 2.39 2.26 -12.42
CA LEU A 6 1.32 1.57 -13.15
C LEU A 6 0.42 2.52 -13.94
N ARG A 7 0.08 3.68 -13.39
CA ARG A 7 -0.83 4.64 -14.02
C ARG A 7 -0.11 5.60 -14.94
N GLU A 8 0.93 6.27 -14.44
CA GLU A 8 1.53 7.40 -15.16
C GLU A 8 2.58 6.95 -16.16
N GLU A 9 3.46 6.02 -15.78
CA GLU A 9 4.49 5.54 -16.71
C GLU A 9 3.96 4.49 -17.69
N LYS A 10 3.08 3.59 -17.24
CA LYS A 10 2.63 2.44 -18.05
C LYS A 10 1.21 2.56 -18.60
N GLY A 11 0.34 3.38 -18.01
CA GLY A 11 -1.06 3.49 -18.42
C GLY A 11 -1.88 2.21 -18.23
N TYR A 12 -1.45 1.28 -17.37
CA TYR A 12 -2.12 -0.01 -17.18
C TYR A 12 -3.39 0.09 -16.34
N THR A 13 -3.52 1.13 -15.53
CA THR A 13 -4.60 1.30 -14.56
C THR A 13 -5.05 2.74 -14.45
N TYR A 14 -6.30 2.95 -14.03
CA TYR A 14 -6.77 4.26 -13.57
C TYR A 14 -6.16 4.67 -12.21
N GLY A 15 -5.76 3.70 -11.39
CA GLY A 15 -5.10 3.96 -10.13
C GLY A 15 -4.73 2.70 -9.36
N ALA A 16 -3.60 2.77 -8.67
CA ALA A 16 -3.15 1.74 -7.75
C ALA A 16 -2.97 2.36 -6.35
N ARG A 17 -3.31 1.61 -5.31
CA ARG A 17 -3.18 2.06 -3.93
C ARG A 17 -2.49 1.02 -3.09
N THR A 18 -1.67 1.48 -2.15
CA THR A 18 -1.10 0.67 -1.08
C THR A 18 -1.54 1.23 0.26
N GLY A 19 -1.79 0.38 1.24
CA GLY A 19 -2.16 0.84 2.57
C GLY A 19 -2.08 -0.24 3.63
N PHE A 20 -2.01 0.20 4.88
CA PHE A 20 -2.18 -0.64 6.06
C PHE A 20 -3.62 -0.54 6.53
N ASP A 21 -4.26 -1.68 6.78
CA ASP A 21 -5.51 -1.75 7.51
C ASP A 21 -5.20 -1.97 8.99
N TRP A 22 -5.09 -0.88 9.74
CA TRP A 22 -4.68 -0.91 11.14
C TRP A 22 -5.72 -1.60 12.02
N ARG A 23 -5.28 -2.62 12.75
CA ARG A 23 -6.10 -3.45 13.65
C ARG A 23 -5.39 -3.61 14.99
N ARG A 24 -6.13 -3.97 16.05
CA ARG A 24 -5.52 -4.27 17.36
C ARG A 24 -4.61 -5.50 17.32
N GLY A 25 -4.91 -6.44 16.42
CA GLY A 25 -4.08 -7.60 16.12
C GLY A 25 -3.25 -7.39 14.86
N LEU A 26 -3.01 -8.47 14.11
CA LEU A 26 -2.27 -8.40 12.86
C LEU A 26 -2.98 -7.48 11.85
N ALA A 27 -2.25 -6.49 11.36
CA ALA A 27 -2.70 -5.52 10.38
C ALA A 27 -2.16 -5.90 8.98
N PRO A 28 -3.03 -6.14 7.98
CA PRO A 28 -2.54 -6.43 6.64
C PRO A 28 -2.04 -5.14 5.97
N PHE A 29 -0.92 -5.28 5.26
CA PHE A 29 -0.53 -4.36 4.21
C PHE A 29 -1.01 -4.91 2.88
N ALA A 30 -1.71 -4.10 2.10
CA ALA A 30 -2.25 -4.53 0.82
C ALA A 30 -2.00 -3.52 -0.29
N LEU A 31 -1.86 -4.05 -1.50
CA LEU A 31 -1.80 -3.32 -2.76
C LEU A 31 -3.02 -3.71 -3.57
N HIS A 32 -3.76 -2.71 -4.05
CA HIS A 32 -4.94 -2.91 -4.88
C HIS A 32 -4.84 -2.08 -6.15
N ALA A 33 -5.10 -2.72 -7.29
CA ALA A 33 -5.20 -2.07 -8.58
C ALA A 33 -6.14 -2.88 -9.49
N SER A 34 -6.91 -2.19 -10.33
CA SER A 34 -7.62 -2.79 -11.45
C SER A 34 -6.88 -2.42 -12.73
N VAL A 35 -6.40 -3.40 -13.47
CA VAL A 35 -5.53 -3.19 -14.63
C VAL A 35 -6.19 -3.76 -15.88
N HIS A 36 -5.74 -3.31 -17.05
CA HIS A 36 -6.10 -3.95 -18.31
C HIS A 36 -5.66 -5.42 -18.31
N THR A 37 -6.52 -6.34 -18.79
CA THR A 37 -6.28 -7.81 -18.71
C THR A 37 -4.91 -8.21 -19.25
N ALA A 38 -4.55 -7.71 -20.43
CA ALA A 38 -3.25 -7.98 -21.07
C ALA A 38 -2.02 -7.45 -20.29
N ALA A 39 -2.21 -6.59 -19.29
CA ALA A 39 -1.15 -6.04 -18.46
C ALA A 39 -1.09 -6.68 -17.06
N THR A 40 -1.88 -7.72 -16.79
CA THR A 40 -2.02 -8.31 -15.44
C THR A 40 -0.68 -8.78 -14.88
N ALA A 41 0.04 -9.63 -15.63
CA ALA A 41 1.32 -10.17 -15.18
C ALA A 41 2.37 -9.05 -14.99
N ASP A 42 2.48 -8.15 -15.97
CA ASP A 42 3.41 -7.02 -15.88
C ASP A 42 3.10 -6.08 -14.71
N ALA A 43 1.82 -5.82 -14.41
CA ALA A 43 1.42 -4.99 -13.29
C ALA A 43 1.80 -5.62 -11.94
N ILE A 44 1.66 -6.94 -11.80
CA ILE A 44 2.08 -7.68 -10.61
C ILE A 44 3.61 -7.60 -10.47
N ARG A 45 4.36 -7.92 -11.52
CA ARG A 45 5.82 -7.88 -11.51
C ARG A 45 6.35 -6.51 -11.11
N LEU A 46 5.88 -5.44 -11.76
CA LEU A 46 6.28 -4.07 -11.46
C LEU A 46 5.89 -3.66 -10.03
N SER A 47 4.75 -4.11 -9.54
CA SER A 47 4.33 -3.85 -8.15
C SER A 47 5.29 -4.49 -7.15
N LEU A 48 5.65 -5.75 -7.36
CA LEU A 48 6.59 -6.47 -6.51
C LEU A 48 8.00 -5.85 -6.57
N GLU A 49 8.46 -5.40 -7.74
CA GLU A 49 9.72 -4.66 -7.90
C GLU A 49 9.73 -3.32 -7.16
N GLU A 50 8.60 -2.61 -7.09
CA GLU A 50 8.47 -1.38 -6.29
C GLU A 50 8.49 -1.65 -4.79
N LEU A 51 7.81 -2.73 -4.35
CA LEU A 51 7.83 -3.15 -2.96
C LEU A 51 9.21 -3.68 -2.53
N GLU A 52 9.93 -4.36 -3.41
CA GLU A 52 11.32 -4.78 -3.15
C GLU A 52 12.26 -3.57 -3.12
N GLY A 53 12.08 -2.64 -4.08
CA GLY A 53 12.92 -1.45 -4.17
C GLY A 53 12.93 -0.62 -2.88
N ILE A 54 11.77 -0.39 -2.26
CA ILE A 54 11.68 0.41 -1.02
C ILE A 54 12.34 -0.26 0.19
N ARG A 55 12.57 -1.59 0.15
CA ARG A 55 13.30 -2.32 1.19
C ARG A 55 14.80 -2.04 1.17
N GLY A 56 15.33 -1.27 0.23
CA GLY A 56 16.73 -0.86 0.25
C GLY A 56 17.43 -0.71 -1.10
N PRO A 57 17.17 -1.53 -2.14
CA PRO A 57 17.79 -1.35 -3.44
C PRO A 57 17.56 0.04 -4.04
N ARG A 58 16.41 0.64 -3.74
CA ARG A 58 16.03 2.00 -4.13
C ARG A 58 15.42 2.69 -2.91
N PRO A 59 16.21 3.23 -1.96
CA PRO A 59 15.66 3.92 -0.80
C PRO A 59 14.81 5.12 -1.23
N PRO A 60 13.84 5.58 -0.43
CA PRO A 60 13.10 6.82 -0.70
C PRO A 60 14.04 8.00 -0.90
N THR A 61 13.85 8.74 -1.99
CA THR A 61 14.57 10.00 -2.23
C THR A 61 14.01 11.11 -1.36
N ASP A 62 14.76 12.22 -1.21
CA ASP A 62 14.28 13.38 -0.47
C ASP A 62 12.97 13.94 -1.06
N GLU A 63 12.86 13.98 -2.39
CA GLU A 63 11.64 14.41 -3.07
C GLU A 63 10.44 13.49 -2.74
N GLU A 64 10.65 12.18 -2.73
CA GLU A 64 9.60 11.22 -2.36
C GLU A 64 9.20 11.36 -0.88
N MET A 65 10.18 11.60 0.00
CA MET A 65 9.92 11.83 1.43
C MET A 65 9.10 13.11 1.63
N GLU A 66 9.47 14.21 0.98
CA GLU A 66 8.73 15.47 1.08
C GLU A 66 7.32 15.36 0.51
N LEU A 67 7.16 14.69 -0.64
CA LEU A 67 5.84 14.43 -1.22
C LEU A 67 4.98 13.57 -0.27
N ALA A 68 5.55 12.52 0.33
CA ALA A 68 4.85 11.65 1.26
C ALA A 68 4.43 12.40 2.54
N ARG A 69 5.32 13.17 3.15
CA ARG A 69 4.99 14.01 4.31
C ARG A 69 3.87 14.98 3.97
N ALA A 70 4.00 15.72 2.88
CA ALA A 70 2.99 16.67 2.44
C ALA A 70 1.63 16.00 2.21
N SER A 71 1.61 14.80 1.62
CA SER A 71 0.40 14.02 1.39
C SER A 71 -0.30 13.64 2.70
N LEU A 72 0.47 13.25 3.73
CA LEU A 72 -0.05 12.87 5.03
C LEU A 72 -0.48 14.07 5.88
N THR A 73 0.25 15.19 5.84
CA THR A 73 0.05 16.31 6.78
C THR A 73 -0.89 17.38 6.25
N LYS A 74 -0.83 17.74 4.96
CA LYS A 74 -1.65 18.86 4.41
C LYS A 74 -3.15 18.60 4.54
N GLY A 75 -3.56 17.34 4.41
CA GLY A 75 -4.96 16.94 4.51
C GLY A 75 -5.42 16.59 5.93
N PHE A 76 -4.50 16.50 6.90
CA PHE A 76 -4.78 15.93 8.21
C PHE A 76 -5.88 16.67 9.01
N PRO A 77 -5.90 18.02 9.06
CA PRO A 77 -6.95 18.74 9.78
C PRO A 77 -8.37 18.46 9.27
N ARG A 78 -8.51 18.13 7.98
CA ARG A 78 -9.81 17.81 7.36
C ARG A 78 -10.47 16.56 7.94
N ASN A 79 -9.71 15.73 8.66
CA ASN A 79 -10.24 14.57 9.36
C ASN A 79 -11.03 14.93 10.62
N PHE A 80 -11.19 16.22 10.96
CA PHE A 80 -11.82 16.69 12.21
C PHE A 80 -12.82 17.84 12.01
N GLU A 81 -13.35 18.02 10.79
CA GLU A 81 -14.23 19.15 10.44
C GLU A 81 -15.69 18.96 10.90
N THR A 82 -16.11 17.72 11.14
CA THR A 82 -17.47 17.36 11.55
C THR A 82 -17.50 16.66 12.90
N VAL A 83 -18.64 16.71 13.60
CA VAL A 83 -18.83 16.02 14.88
C VAL A 83 -18.59 14.51 14.74
N GLN A 84 -19.05 13.91 13.64
CA GLN A 84 -18.87 12.49 13.35
C GLN A 84 -17.40 12.12 13.17
N GLN A 85 -16.63 12.98 12.52
CA GLN A 85 -15.19 12.84 12.32
C GLN A 85 -14.43 12.91 13.66
N VAL A 86 -14.71 13.93 14.48
CA VAL A 86 -14.12 14.05 15.82
C VAL A 86 -14.47 12.84 16.68
N THR A 87 -15.73 12.40 16.66
CA THR A 87 -16.18 11.20 17.40
C THR A 87 -15.42 9.94 16.96
N ARG A 88 -15.17 9.78 15.65
CA ARG A 88 -14.32 8.68 15.13
C ARG A 88 -12.89 8.77 15.65
N GLY A 89 -12.31 9.97 15.69
CA GLY A 89 -10.98 10.19 16.25
C GLY A 89 -10.90 9.77 17.71
N VAL A 90 -11.83 10.23 18.55
CA VAL A 90 -11.88 9.86 19.99
C VAL A 90 -12.07 8.34 20.16
N ALA A 91 -12.98 7.73 19.37
CA ALA A 91 -13.16 6.29 19.39
C ALA A 91 -11.89 5.53 18.98
N GLN A 92 -11.10 6.06 18.04
CA GLN A 92 -9.82 5.50 17.64
C GLN A 92 -8.80 5.53 18.80
N LEU A 93 -8.71 6.63 19.55
CA LEU A 93 -7.82 6.72 20.70
C LEU A 93 -8.13 5.63 21.71
N ALA A 94 -9.40 5.49 22.09
CA ALA A 94 -9.84 4.46 23.03
C ALA A 94 -9.67 3.03 22.50
N LEU A 95 -9.97 2.79 21.21
CA LEU A 95 -9.88 1.46 20.61
C LEU A 95 -8.44 0.93 20.59
N PHE A 96 -7.48 1.81 20.34
CA PHE A 96 -6.06 1.48 20.20
C PHE A 96 -5.22 1.83 21.43
N ASP A 97 -5.85 2.26 22.52
CA ASP A 97 -5.18 2.67 23.77
C ASP A 97 -4.08 3.72 23.53
N LEU A 98 -4.41 4.71 22.70
CA LEU A 98 -3.50 5.80 22.33
C LEU A 98 -3.59 6.95 23.32
N PRO A 99 -2.49 7.70 23.53
CA PRO A 99 -2.53 8.88 24.38
C PRO A 99 -3.42 9.97 23.78
N ASP A 100 -4.03 10.79 24.64
CA ASP A 100 -4.88 11.92 24.22
C ASP A 100 -4.15 12.91 23.31
N THR A 101 -2.82 13.01 23.42
CA THR A 101 -1.95 13.88 22.60
C THR A 101 -1.65 13.30 21.21
N TYR A 102 -2.11 12.09 20.89
CA TYR A 102 -1.71 11.38 19.67
C TYR A 102 -1.93 12.19 18.38
N PHE A 103 -3.07 12.87 18.25
CA PHE A 103 -3.39 13.65 17.06
C PHE A 103 -2.65 15.00 17.01
N GLU A 104 -2.28 15.58 18.15
CA GLU A 104 -1.44 16.79 18.22
C GLU A 104 0.00 16.46 17.78
N GLU A 105 0.49 15.30 18.18
CA GLU A 105 1.85 14.85 17.87
C GLU A 105 1.98 14.20 16.49
N PHE A 106 0.87 13.91 15.80
CA PHE A 106 0.88 13.20 14.52
C PHE A 106 1.78 13.89 13.48
N ILE A 107 1.57 15.19 13.24
CA ILE A 107 2.34 15.93 12.24
C ILE A 107 3.83 15.99 12.60
N PRO A 108 4.24 16.40 13.82
CA PRO A 108 5.63 16.32 14.25
C PRO A 108 6.26 14.93 14.08
N ARG A 109 5.56 13.86 14.45
CA ARG A 109 6.03 12.48 14.30
C ARG A 109 6.23 12.10 12.84
N VAL A 110 5.32 12.48 11.94
CA VAL A 110 5.48 12.26 10.49
C VAL A 110 6.70 13.01 9.95
N HIS A 111 6.98 14.22 10.41
CA HIS A 111 8.16 14.98 9.98
C HIS A 111 9.48 14.43 10.54
N ALA A 112 9.45 13.75 11.69
CA ALA A 112 10.63 13.12 12.28
C ALA A 112 11.10 11.86 11.55
N VAL A 113 10.21 11.17 10.81
CA VAL A 113 10.55 9.92 10.10
C VAL A 113 11.62 10.16 9.04
N THR A 114 12.66 9.34 9.02
CA THR A 114 13.76 9.40 8.06
C THR A 114 13.60 8.35 6.96
N SER A 115 14.26 8.56 5.81
CA SER A 115 14.32 7.55 4.73
C SER A 115 14.92 6.22 5.23
N ALA A 116 15.91 6.29 6.12
CA ALA A 116 16.50 5.11 6.76
C ALA A 116 15.50 4.32 7.61
N GLU A 117 14.63 5.00 8.37
CA GLU A 117 13.57 4.34 9.13
C GLU A 117 12.51 3.72 8.22
N VAL A 118 12.15 4.38 7.11
CA VAL A 118 11.24 3.80 6.11
C VAL A 118 11.83 2.50 5.55
N VAL A 119 13.11 2.50 5.17
CA VAL A 119 13.79 1.30 4.68
C VAL A 119 13.83 0.21 5.75
N ARG A 120 14.17 0.57 6.99
CA ARG A 120 14.23 -0.37 8.13
C ARG A 120 12.87 -1.04 8.36
N VAL A 121 11.79 -0.26 8.43
CA VAL A 121 10.42 -0.76 8.65
C VAL A 121 9.93 -1.55 7.43
N ALA A 122 10.24 -1.11 6.21
CA ALA A 122 9.90 -1.85 5.00
C ALA A 122 10.56 -3.23 4.98
N ARG A 123 11.83 -3.36 5.39
CA ARG A 123 12.52 -4.66 5.50
C ARG A 123 11.87 -5.58 6.52
N GLU A 124 11.40 -5.02 7.62
CA GLU A 124 10.84 -5.76 8.75
C GLU A 124 9.43 -6.27 8.49
N TYR A 125 8.59 -5.48 7.81
CA TYR A 125 7.16 -5.77 7.69
C TYR A 125 6.67 -6.02 6.27
N ILE A 126 7.40 -5.59 5.23
CA ILE A 126 7.01 -5.78 3.83
C ILE A 126 7.84 -6.92 3.23
N HIS A 127 7.18 -8.04 2.95
CA HIS A 127 7.77 -9.24 2.37
C HIS A 127 7.08 -9.59 1.04
N PRO A 128 7.54 -9.02 -0.09
CA PRO A 128 6.95 -9.27 -1.41
C PRO A 128 6.96 -10.76 -1.79
N ASP A 129 7.97 -11.49 -1.35
CA ASP A 129 8.16 -12.94 -1.51
C ASP A 129 7.13 -13.79 -0.76
N ARG A 130 6.44 -13.19 0.21
CA ARG A 130 5.38 -13.83 1.01
C ARG A 130 4.00 -13.24 0.75
N ALA A 131 3.86 -12.41 -0.28
CA ALA A 131 2.60 -11.76 -0.60
C ALA A 131 1.57 -12.78 -1.11
N SER A 132 0.37 -12.76 -0.54
CA SER A 132 -0.78 -13.47 -1.12
C SER A 132 -1.36 -12.63 -2.25
N THR A 133 -1.33 -13.15 -3.47
CA THR A 133 -1.81 -12.45 -4.66
C THR A 133 -3.17 -13.01 -5.08
N ILE A 134 -4.20 -12.17 -5.05
CA ILE A 134 -5.56 -12.52 -5.50
C ILE A 134 -5.79 -11.84 -6.84
N ILE A 135 -6.18 -12.63 -7.84
CA ILE A 135 -6.36 -12.18 -9.22
C ILE A 135 -7.76 -12.57 -9.67
N VAL A 136 -8.46 -11.61 -10.26
CA VAL A 136 -9.80 -11.82 -10.82
C VAL A 136 -9.75 -11.35 -12.27
N GLY A 137 -9.97 -12.28 -13.20
CA GLY A 137 -9.90 -12.02 -14.63
C GLY A 137 -10.15 -13.27 -15.46
N ASP A 138 -10.13 -13.12 -16.79
CA ASP A 138 -10.25 -14.24 -17.72
C ASP A 138 -8.97 -15.10 -17.66
N ARG A 139 -9.09 -16.27 -17.02
CA ARG A 139 -8.00 -17.24 -16.85
C ARG A 139 -7.34 -17.62 -18.18
N SER A 140 -8.13 -17.80 -19.23
CA SER A 140 -7.63 -18.23 -20.55
C SER A 140 -6.66 -17.24 -21.17
N VAL A 141 -6.73 -15.97 -20.74
CA VAL A 141 -5.87 -14.88 -21.23
C VAL A 141 -4.62 -14.70 -20.37
N ILE A 142 -4.71 -14.91 -19.05
CA ILE A 142 -3.66 -14.50 -18.10
C ILE A 142 -2.85 -15.66 -17.51
N GLU A 143 -3.34 -16.90 -17.57
CA GLU A 143 -2.73 -18.04 -16.85
C GLU A 143 -1.27 -18.29 -17.25
N ALA A 144 -0.96 -18.35 -18.54
CA ALA A 144 0.39 -18.62 -19.03
C ALA A 144 1.41 -17.57 -18.54
N ASP A 145 1.03 -16.29 -18.58
CA ASP A 145 1.90 -15.19 -18.14
C ASP A 145 2.07 -15.18 -16.61
N LEU A 146 1.04 -15.58 -15.86
CA LEU A 146 1.11 -15.68 -14.40
C LEU A 146 1.97 -16.85 -13.93
N GLU A 147 1.92 -17.99 -14.62
CA GLU A 147 2.81 -19.12 -14.34
C GLU A 147 4.28 -18.74 -14.54
N ALA A 148 4.58 -17.96 -15.57
CA ALA A 148 5.92 -17.46 -15.85
C ALA A 148 6.48 -16.51 -14.77
N LEU A 149 5.61 -15.85 -13.99
CA LEU A 149 6.03 -15.01 -12.85
C LEU A 149 6.48 -15.80 -11.62
N GLY A 150 6.18 -17.10 -11.55
CA GLY A 150 6.60 -17.93 -10.43
C GLY A 150 5.98 -17.54 -9.09
N LEU A 151 4.71 -17.10 -9.07
CA LEU A 151 3.98 -16.69 -7.85
C LEU A 151 3.65 -17.86 -6.89
N GLY A 152 4.05 -19.09 -7.22
CA GLY A 152 3.71 -20.30 -6.49
C GLY A 152 2.47 -21.01 -7.05
N ALA A 153 2.01 -22.05 -6.36
CA ALA A 153 0.86 -22.84 -6.78
C ALA A 153 -0.44 -22.01 -6.66
N ALA A 154 -1.16 -21.88 -7.77
CA ALA A 154 -2.45 -21.18 -7.80
C ALA A 154 -3.56 -22.08 -7.22
N SER A 155 -4.40 -21.51 -6.35
CA SER A 155 -5.70 -22.09 -5.99
C SER A 155 -6.77 -21.44 -6.87
N ILE A 156 -7.38 -22.24 -7.74
CA ILE A 156 -8.37 -21.75 -8.71
C ILE A 156 -9.74 -21.82 -8.05
N LEU A 157 -10.47 -20.70 -8.08
CA LEU A 157 -11.84 -20.59 -7.60
C LEU A 157 -12.69 -20.14 -8.78
N ASP A 158 -13.48 -21.06 -9.32
CA ASP A 158 -14.49 -20.72 -10.31
C ASP A 158 -15.73 -20.16 -9.61
N VAL A 159 -16.35 -19.15 -10.22
CA VAL A 159 -17.62 -18.63 -9.72
C VAL A 159 -18.68 -19.67 -10.06
N GLU A 160 -19.20 -20.37 -9.05
CA GLU A 160 -20.41 -21.18 -9.22
C GLU A 160 -21.50 -20.28 -9.79
N THR A 161 -21.93 -20.59 -11.01
CA THR A 161 -22.99 -19.86 -11.72
C THR A 161 -24.34 -20.48 -11.44
#